data_AF-A0A4V1XZQ8-F1
#
_entry.id   AF-A0A4V1XZQ8-F1
#
_cell.length_a   1.000
_cell.length_b   1.000
_cell.length_c   1.000
_cell.angle_alpha   90.00
_cell.angle_beta   90.00
_cell.angle_gamma   90.00
#
_symmetry.space_group_name_H-M   'P 1'
#
loop_
_entity.id
_entity.type
_entity.pdbx_description
1 polymer ?
#
loop_
_entity_poly.entity_id
_entity_poly.type
_entity_poly.pdbx_seq_one_letter_code
_entity_poly.pdbx_strand_id
1 'polypeptide(L)'
;MQSTPADRADLRVRLAADPACVSGARRFVSDGLRSWGRAELLDDATLCVSELAGNAVLHSGTTFMEIVMHRLRSGIRVSVEDDGPVPAAAVHPRPGFPGGDVAPVLEEEPTTGRGLAIVSILASDWGIELTKAGKRVWAELGPGDASYDVRPPTLEGDVRAPVEAAPTELPEGWGLVRLAGCPVDLSLRQDQHLDELIRELQLISVHQDDPRSRELSERLQGLLRGPTAARHTGRKVAQQAAAEGHELIDVDMAMPREFAAEVEKLQGAVRLADALCEERQLLTLASPPELTALRAWMTEQVAGQLRDGIAPEAWDAWVARHPVPETAAD
;
A
#
# COMPACT_ATOMS: atom_id res chain seq x y z
N MET A 1 6.01 34.22 24.43
CA MET A 1 6.83 33.69 23.32
C MET A 1 7.46 32.40 23.82
N GLN A 2 6.68 31.32 23.78
CA GLN A 2 7.10 29.98 24.24
C GLN A 2 7.17 29.10 23.00
N SER A 3 8.34 28.51 22.78
CA SER A 3 8.62 27.59 21.70
C SER A 3 7.75 26.34 21.83
N THR A 4 6.98 26.04 20.79
CA THR A 4 6.25 24.77 20.61
C THR A 4 7.26 23.60 20.62
N PRO A 5 7.04 22.50 21.34
CA PRO A 5 7.90 21.34 21.22
C PRO A 5 7.77 20.78 19.80
N ALA A 6 8.91 20.52 19.16
CA ALA A 6 9.02 20.02 17.80
C ALA A 6 8.14 18.78 17.56
N ASP A 7 7.30 18.87 16.53
CA ASP A 7 6.36 17.87 16.06
C ASP A 7 7.14 16.77 15.30
N ARG A 8 7.56 15.71 16.01
CA ARG A 8 8.21 14.53 15.43
C ARG A 8 7.14 13.51 15.05
N ALA A 9 7.23 12.95 13.83
CA ALA A 9 6.38 11.84 13.42
C ALA A 9 6.63 10.61 14.27
N ASP A 10 5.57 10.01 14.83
CA ASP A 10 5.69 8.82 15.67
C ASP A 10 5.65 7.53 14.84
N LEU A 11 4.85 7.49 13.77
CA LEU A 11 4.75 6.35 12.86
C LEU A 11 4.64 6.80 11.40
N ARG A 12 5.28 6.06 10.48
CA ARG A 12 5.22 6.33 9.04
C ARG A 12 5.30 5.07 8.17
N VAL A 13 4.57 5.06 7.04
CA VAL A 13 4.74 4.06 5.96
C VAL A 13 4.62 4.70 4.57
N ARG A 14 5.44 4.21 3.63
CA ARG A 14 5.34 4.56 2.21
C ARG A 14 4.64 3.42 1.47
N LEU A 15 3.62 3.76 0.67
CA LEU A 15 2.83 2.84 -0.14
C LEU A 15 2.74 3.34 -1.58
N ALA A 16 2.57 2.44 -2.54
CA ALA A 16 2.20 2.84 -3.90
C ALA A 16 0.89 3.66 -3.91
N ALA A 17 0.85 4.70 -4.73
CA ALA A 17 -0.38 5.43 -5.02
C ALA A 17 -1.24 4.63 -6.00
N ASP A 18 -1.87 3.58 -5.48
CA ASP A 18 -2.72 2.63 -6.20
C ASP A 18 -3.98 2.33 -5.36
N PRO A 19 -5.18 2.22 -5.95
CA PRO A 19 -6.40 1.91 -5.20
C PRO A 19 -6.29 0.66 -4.32
N ALA A 20 -5.49 -0.32 -4.75
CA ALA A 20 -5.24 -1.56 -4.01
C ALA A 20 -4.43 -1.35 -2.71
N CYS A 21 -3.76 -0.21 -2.56
CA CYS A 21 -2.96 0.13 -1.38
C CYS A 21 -3.74 0.86 -0.28
N VAL A 22 -4.96 1.32 -0.54
CA VAL A 22 -5.80 2.03 0.46
C VAL A 22 -6.12 1.14 1.66
N SER A 23 -6.29 -0.17 1.45
CA SER A 23 -6.46 -1.15 2.53
C SER A 23 -5.20 -1.27 3.40
N GLY A 24 -4.01 -1.15 2.82
CA GLY A 24 -2.74 -1.11 3.53
C GLY A 24 -2.63 0.12 4.43
N ALA A 25 -3.04 1.30 3.93
CA ALA A 25 -3.08 2.53 4.71
C ALA A 25 -4.01 2.42 5.94
N ARG A 26 -5.23 1.87 5.75
CA ARG A 26 -6.15 1.60 6.87
C ARG A 26 -5.54 0.67 7.91
N ARG A 27 -4.91 -0.42 7.48
CA ARG A 27 -4.30 -1.39 8.38
C ARG A 27 -3.18 -0.75 9.19
N PHE A 28 -2.29 0.00 8.53
CA PHE A 28 -1.22 0.74 9.20
C PHE A 28 -1.74 1.67 10.30
N VAL A 29 -2.77 2.46 10.00
CA VAL A 29 -3.41 3.37 10.97
C VAL A 29 -4.06 2.60 12.12
N SER A 30 -4.76 1.50 11.80
CA SER A 30 -5.41 0.65 12.80
C SER A 30 -4.40 0.03 13.77
N ASP A 31 -3.31 -0.52 13.26
CA ASP A 31 -2.27 -1.15 14.06
C ASP A 31 -1.50 -0.11 14.89
N GLY A 32 -1.23 1.07 14.31
CA GLY A 32 -0.66 2.21 15.01
C GLY A 32 -1.52 2.63 16.20
N LEU A 33 -2.84 2.83 16.00
CA LEU A 33 -3.77 3.18 17.07
C LEU A 33 -3.83 2.13 18.18
N ARG A 34 -3.85 0.83 17.82
CA ARG A 34 -3.80 -0.26 18.81
C ARG A 34 -2.53 -0.23 19.62
N SER A 35 -1.37 -0.03 18.97
CA SER A 35 -0.08 0.06 19.66
C SER A 35 0.01 1.27 20.62
N TRP A 36 -0.80 2.30 20.36
CA TRP A 36 -0.88 3.50 21.21
C TRP A 36 -1.97 3.40 22.29
N GLY A 37 -2.75 2.31 22.31
CA GLY A 37 -3.89 2.16 23.21
C GLY A 37 -5.04 3.12 22.92
N ARG A 38 -5.20 3.56 21.67
CA ARG A 38 -6.19 4.53 21.20
C ARG A 38 -7.26 3.89 20.30
N ALA A 39 -7.72 2.70 20.68
CA ALA A 39 -8.66 1.91 19.89
C ALA A 39 -10.03 2.61 19.70
N GLU A 40 -10.36 3.55 20.57
CA GLU A 40 -11.56 4.38 20.48
C GLU A 40 -11.61 5.29 19.24
N LEU A 41 -10.48 5.52 18.56
CA LEU A 41 -10.39 6.35 17.35
C LEU A 41 -10.37 5.54 16.05
N LEU A 42 -10.52 4.20 16.12
CA LEU A 42 -10.31 3.31 14.97
C LEU A 42 -11.25 3.63 13.81
N ASP A 43 -12.55 3.76 14.08
CA ASP A 43 -13.55 3.94 13.03
C ASP A 43 -13.33 5.27 12.29
N ASP A 44 -13.19 6.36 13.03
CA ASP A 44 -12.97 7.70 12.46
C ASP A 44 -11.64 7.81 11.72
N ALA A 45 -10.55 7.27 12.29
CA ALA A 45 -9.23 7.36 11.68
C ALA A 45 -9.09 6.49 10.42
N THR A 46 -9.69 5.29 10.42
CA THR A 46 -9.65 4.41 9.24
C THR A 46 -10.53 4.93 8.10
N LEU A 47 -11.64 5.60 8.42
CA LEU A 47 -12.46 6.31 7.45
C LEU A 47 -11.71 7.52 6.89
N CYS A 48 -11.17 8.39 7.76
CA CYS A 48 -10.38 9.55 7.34
C CYS A 48 -9.21 9.15 6.42
N VAL A 49 -8.39 8.17 6.81
CA VAL A 49 -7.25 7.76 5.97
C VAL A 49 -7.71 7.14 4.65
N SER A 50 -8.88 6.50 4.59
CA SER A 50 -9.42 5.96 3.33
C SER A 50 -9.79 7.08 2.36
N GLU A 51 -10.44 8.13 2.85
CA GLU A 51 -10.80 9.30 2.02
C GLU A 51 -9.55 10.06 1.59
N LEU A 52 -8.60 10.28 2.49
CA LEU A 52 -7.34 10.96 2.18
C LEU A 52 -6.47 10.18 1.18
N ALA A 53 -6.29 8.87 1.40
CA ALA A 53 -5.54 8.01 0.48
C ALA A 53 -6.27 7.83 -0.86
N GLY A 54 -7.60 7.71 -0.85
CA GLY A 54 -8.41 7.67 -2.07
C GLY A 54 -8.24 8.94 -2.90
N ASN A 55 -8.26 10.11 -2.26
CA ASN A 55 -8.02 11.39 -2.92
C ASN A 55 -6.59 11.48 -3.49
N ALA A 56 -5.58 11.04 -2.74
CA ALA A 56 -4.20 10.98 -3.23
C ALA A 56 -4.10 10.11 -4.48
N VAL A 57 -4.67 8.90 -4.46
CA VAL A 57 -4.66 7.98 -5.62
C VAL A 57 -5.37 8.55 -6.85
N LEU A 58 -6.51 9.22 -6.67
CA LEU A 58 -7.33 9.71 -7.78
C LEU A 58 -6.79 11.00 -8.44
N HIS A 59 -6.08 11.85 -7.69
CA HIS A 59 -5.86 13.24 -8.13
C HIS A 59 -4.39 13.65 -8.27
N SER A 60 -3.45 12.85 -7.82
CA SER A 60 -2.06 13.31 -7.67
C SER A 60 -1.16 13.01 -8.88
N GLY A 61 -1.48 11.99 -9.69
CA GLY A 61 -0.51 11.46 -10.67
C GLY A 61 0.76 10.92 -10.02
N THR A 62 0.78 10.83 -8.69
CA THR A 62 1.90 10.44 -7.85
C THR A 62 2.18 8.96 -7.97
N THR A 63 3.44 8.59 -7.75
CA THR A 63 3.84 7.16 -7.73
C THR A 63 3.66 6.55 -6.34
N PHE A 64 3.91 7.32 -5.27
CA PHE A 64 3.85 6.85 -3.89
C PHE A 64 3.19 7.85 -2.95
N MET A 65 2.38 7.35 -2.02
CA MET A 65 1.85 8.13 -0.90
C MET A 65 2.56 7.74 0.39
N GLU A 66 2.75 8.71 1.27
CA GLU A 66 3.29 8.51 2.61
C GLU A 66 2.18 8.74 3.65
N ILE A 67 1.94 7.74 4.50
CA ILE A 67 1.00 7.83 5.62
C ILE A 67 1.82 8.13 6.86
N VAL A 68 1.46 9.20 7.58
CA VAL A 68 2.15 9.63 8.79
C VAL A 68 1.14 9.79 9.93
N MET A 69 1.53 9.37 11.14
CA MET A 69 0.74 9.53 12.35
C MET A 69 1.56 10.21 13.45
N HIS A 70 0.93 11.14 14.15
CA HIS A 70 1.48 11.84 15.32
C HIS A 70 0.52 11.69 16.51
N ARG A 71 1.07 11.50 17.71
CA ARG A 71 0.30 11.58 18.96
C ARG A 71 0.09 13.04 19.34
N LEU A 72 -1.17 13.42 19.56
CA LEU A 72 -1.53 14.71 20.14
C LEU A 72 -1.88 14.54 21.61
N ARG A 73 -1.86 15.66 22.38
CA ARG A 73 -2.19 15.66 23.81
C ARG A 73 -3.52 14.97 24.13
N SER A 74 -4.52 15.18 23.28
CA SER A 74 -5.86 14.64 23.44
C SER A 74 -6.32 13.86 22.21
N GLY A 75 -5.41 13.34 21.38
CA GLY A 75 -5.81 12.90 20.03
C GLY A 75 -4.71 12.24 19.24
N ILE A 76 -4.93 12.15 17.93
CA ILE A 76 -3.91 11.85 16.94
C ILE A 76 -4.03 12.85 15.78
N ARG A 77 -2.94 13.03 15.05
CA ARG A 77 -2.96 13.58 13.70
C ARG A 77 -2.62 12.46 12.73
N VAL A 78 -3.46 12.24 11.72
CA VAL A 78 -3.17 11.36 10.60
C VAL A 78 -3.03 12.20 9.34
N SER A 79 -2.02 11.91 8.52
CA SER A 79 -1.80 12.63 7.28
C SER A 79 -1.40 11.72 6.13
N VAL A 80 -1.77 12.14 4.93
CA VAL A 80 -1.34 11.54 3.67
C VAL A 80 -0.55 12.59 2.90
N GLU A 81 0.69 12.28 2.60
CA GLU A 81 1.57 13.09 1.75
C GLU A 81 1.69 12.46 0.37
N ASP A 82 1.48 13.26 -0.67
CA ASP A 82 1.67 12.89 -2.07
C ASP A 82 2.52 13.95 -2.80
N ASP A 83 3.20 13.53 -3.87
CA ASP A 83 4.05 14.40 -4.69
C ASP A 83 3.29 15.11 -5.83
N GLY A 84 1.96 15.06 -5.80
CA GLY A 84 1.11 15.58 -6.87
C GLY A 84 0.93 17.10 -6.82
N PRO A 85 0.70 17.76 -7.98
CA PRO A 85 0.36 19.18 -8.00
C PRO A 85 -0.96 19.41 -7.23
N VAL A 86 -1.08 20.57 -6.57
CA VAL A 86 -2.34 20.98 -5.93
C VAL A 86 -3.24 21.65 -6.98
N PRO A 87 -4.35 21.05 -7.44
CA PRO A 87 -5.34 21.81 -8.18
C PRO A 87 -6.16 22.61 -7.16
N ALA A 88 -6.20 23.93 -7.30
CA ALA A 88 -6.96 24.83 -6.42
C ALA A 88 -8.46 24.48 -6.31
N ALA A 89 -9.01 23.72 -7.27
CA ALA A 89 -10.39 23.24 -7.29
C ALA A 89 -10.66 22.01 -6.40
N ALA A 90 -9.63 21.26 -5.98
CA ALA A 90 -9.76 20.04 -5.16
C ALA A 90 -9.95 20.32 -3.66
N VAL A 91 -10.08 21.58 -3.25
CA VAL A 91 -9.86 22.05 -1.87
C VAL A 91 -11.16 22.47 -1.15
N HIS A 92 -12.32 22.22 -1.77
CA HIS A 92 -13.61 22.63 -1.20
C HIS A 92 -14.51 21.42 -0.88
N PRO A 93 -14.79 21.14 0.42
CA PRO A 93 -15.81 20.17 0.78
C PRO A 93 -17.17 20.64 0.26
N ARG A 94 -17.93 19.77 -0.41
CA ARG A 94 -19.28 20.08 -0.91
C ARG A 94 -20.30 19.21 -0.17
N PRO A 95 -21.30 19.80 0.52
CA PRO A 95 -22.42 19.03 1.05
C PRO A 95 -23.22 18.40 -0.10
N GLY A 96 -23.36 17.08 -0.11
CA GLY A 96 -24.12 16.35 -1.12
C GLY A 96 -25.32 15.63 -0.52
N PHE A 97 -26.42 16.34 -0.26
CA PHE A 97 -27.73 15.72 -0.06
C PHE A 97 -28.54 15.83 -1.35
N PRO A 98 -29.13 14.74 -1.89
CA PRO A 98 -29.98 14.82 -3.07
C PRO A 98 -31.32 15.45 -2.68
N GLY A 99 -31.46 16.76 -2.89
CA GLY A 99 -32.71 17.49 -2.65
C GLY A 99 -32.51 18.99 -2.46
N GLY A 100 -32.08 19.70 -3.51
CA GLY A 100 -31.99 21.16 -3.50
C GLY A 100 -31.37 21.69 -4.79
N ASP A 101 -32.04 22.64 -5.43
CA ASP A 101 -31.93 22.99 -6.84
C ASP A 101 -30.60 23.59 -7.36
N VAL A 102 -30.23 23.07 -8.54
CA VAL A 102 -29.37 23.51 -9.66
C VAL A 102 -28.39 24.70 -9.56
N ALA A 103 -27.13 24.43 -9.91
CA ALA A 103 -26.35 25.24 -10.88
C ALA A 103 -25.37 24.32 -11.66
N PRO A 104 -25.09 24.58 -12.95
CA PRO A 104 -24.34 23.66 -13.79
C PRO A 104 -22.85 23.78 -13.49
N VAL A 105 -22.32 22.86 -12.70
CA VAL A 105 -20.87 22.70 -12.53
C VAL A 105 -20.39 21.74 -13.60
N LEU A 106 -19.57 22.28 -14.50
CA LEU A 106 -18.82 21.53 -15.50
C LEU A 106 -18.03 20.41 -14.81
N GLU A 107 -18.38 19.17 -15.13
CA GLU A 107 -17.50 17.99 -15.25
C GLU A 107 -16.30 17.88 -14.28
N GLU A 108 -16.54 17.99 -12.97
CA GLU A 108 -15.62 17.53 -11.94
C GLU A 108 -16.23 16.32 -11.22
N GLU A 109 -15.49 15.20 -11.20
CA GLU A 109 -15.92 13.90 -10.68
C GLU A 109 -16.68 14.01 -9.35
N PRO A 110 -17.93 13.48 -9.24
CA PRO A 110 -18.88 13.76 -8.16
C PRO A 110 -18.53 13.14 -6.78
N THR A 111 -17.32 12.61 -6.61
CA THR A 111 -16.87 11.86 -5.41
C THR A 111 -15.89 12.64 -4.53
N THR A 112 -15.00 13.47 -5.11
CA THR A 112 -13.91 14.14 -4.39
C THR A 112 -14.40 15.09 -3.29
N GLY A 113 -15.50 15.82 -3.55
CA GLY A 113 -16.08 16.76 -2.59
C GLY A 113 -16.78 16.10 -1.40
N ARG A 114 -17.17 14.82 -1.52
CA ARG A 114 -17.83 14.06 -0.44
C ARG A 114 -16.82 13.51 0.56
N GLY A 115 -15.69 13.00 0.09
CA GLY A 115 -14.63 12.48 0.96
C GLY A 115 -14.05 13.54 1.90
N LEU A 116 -13.78 14.74 1.39
CA LEU A 116 -13.34 15.85 2.23
C LEU A 116 -14.42 16.38 3.17
N ALA A 117 -15.71 16.25 2.80
CA ALA A 117 -16.80 16.56 3.71
C ALA A 117 -16.81 15.59 4.90
N ILE A 118 -16.60 14.28 4.66
CA ILE A 118 -16.47 13.28 5.73
C ILE A 118 -15.29 13.63 6.65
N VAL A 119 -14.12 13.92 6.09
CA VAL A 119 -12.94 14.33 6.88
C VAL A 119 -13.27 15.56 7.75
N SER A 120 -13.92 16.58 7.17
CA SER A 120 -14.27 17.80 7.90
C SER A 120 -15.25 17.58 9.05
N ILE A 121 -16.10 16.54 8.94
CA ILE A 121 -17.10 16.19 9.95
C ILE A 121 -16.47 15.40 11.10
N LEU A 122 -15.49 14.55 10.83
CA LEU A 122 -14.86 13.69 11.83
C LEU A 122 -13.69 14.37 12.54
N ALA A 123 -13.01 15.29 11.86
CA ALA A 123 -11.82 15.93 12.37
C ALA A 123 -12.13 17.16 13.22
N SER A 124 -11.48 17.26 14.38
CA SER A 124 -11.52 18.48 15.21
C SER A 124 -10.93 19.67 14.46
N ASP A 125 -9.86 19.39 13.69
CA ASP A 125 -9.22 20.29 12.75
C ASP A 125 -8.65 19.48 11.58
N TRP A 126 -8.59 20.07 10.39
CA TRP A 126 -8.02 19.44 9.21
C TRP A 126 -7.46 20.52 8.27
N GLY A 127 -6.44 20.14 7.50
CA GLY A 127 -5.74 21.11 6.69
C GLY A 127 -4.89 20.52 5.58
N ILE A 128 -4.29 21.44 4.84
CA ILE A 128 -3.37 21.15 3.75
C ILE A 128 -2.09 21.94 4.00
N GLU A 129 -0.99 21.22 4.03
CA GLU A 129 0.37 21.74 4.12
C GLU A 129 1.08 21.50 2.78
N LEU A 130 1.68 22.53 2.20
CA LEU A 130 2.54 22.36 1.02
C LEU A 130 3.92 21.87 1.47
N THR A 131 4.35 20.71 0.98
CA THR A 131 5.67 20.15 1.30
C THR A 131 6.63 20.39 0.13
N LYS A 132 7.93 20.15 0.35
CA LYS A 132 8.91 20.21 -0.74
C LYS A 132 8.65 19.14 -1.81
N ALA A 133 8.03 18.04 -1.42
CA ALA A 133 7.73 16.91 -2.30
C ALA A 133 6.38 17.08 -3.01
N GLY A 134 5.40 17.76 -2.39
CA GLY A 134 4.10 18.04 -2.98
C GLY A 134 3.16 18.65 -1.96
N LYS A 135 2.23 17.85 -1.44
CA LYS A 135 1.27 18.29 -0.42
C LYS A 135 1.07 17.22 0.64
N ARG A 136 0.73 17.66 1.84
CA ARG A 136 0.27 16.82 2.94
C ARG A 136 -1.12 17.27 3.33
N VAL A 137 -2.09 16.36 3.25
CA VAL A 137 -3.43 16.58 3.80
C VAL A 137 -3.51 15.87 5.14
N TRP A 138 -3.92 16.59 6.18
CA TRP A 138 -3.93 16.10 7.55
C TRP A 138 -5.29 16.28 8.22
N ALA A 139 -5.58 15.41 9.19
CA ALA A 139 -6.77 15.45 10.03
C ALA A 139 -6.39 15.16 11.49
N GLU A 140 -6.89 15.99 12.41
CA GLU A 140 -6.77 15.78 13.86
C GLU A 140 -8.03 15.14 14.41
N LEU A 141 -7.85 14.05 15.15
CA LEU A 141 -8.93 13.26 15.73
C LEU A 141 -8.78 13.21 17.25
N GLY A 142 -9.86 13.51 17.97
CA GLY A 142 -9.94 13.49 19.42
C GLY A 142 -10.97 12.48 19.93
N PRO A 143 -10.95 12.10 21.21
CA PRO A 143 -11.89 11.15 21.79
C PRO A 143 -13.30 11.76 21.88
N GLY A 144 -14.29 11.04 21.35
CA GLY A 144 -15.72 11.31 21.48
C GLY A 144 -16.46 11.16 20.15
N ASP A 145 -17.78 10.93 20.20
CA ASP A 145 -18.68 10.93 19.02
C ASP A 145 -18.91 12.35 18.47
N ALA A 146 -17.89 13.21 18.53
CA ALA A 146 -17.99 14.60 18.15
C ALA A 146 -18.03 14.73 16.63
N SER A 147 -19.23 14.90 16.09
CA SER A 147 -19.43 15.35 14.72
C SER A 147 -19.30 16.87 14.66
N TYR A 148 -18.45 17.35 13.76
CA TYR A 148 -18.22 18.76 13.51
C TYR A 148 -18.96 19.27 12.26
N ASP A 149 -19.24 20.56 12.22
CA ASP A 149 -19.74 21.20 11.00
C ASP A 149 -18.69 21.13 9.87
N VAL A 150 -19.18 21.03 8.63
CA VAL A 150 -18.32 21.08 7.43
C VAL A 150 -17.61 22.42 7.39
N ARG A 151 -16.28 22.39 7.48
CA ARG A 151 -15.41 23.56 7.55
C ARG A 151 -14.38 23.53 6.43
N PRO A 152 -13.98 24.69 5.87
CA PRO A 152 -12.87 24.74 4.92
C PRO A 152 -11.57 24.27 5.57
N PRO A 153 -10.60 23.75 4.79
CA PRO A 153 -9.32 23.33 5.31
C PRO A 153 -8.52 24.51 5.86
N THR A 154 -7.77 24.25 6.92
CA THR A 154 -6.68 25.13 7.33
C THR A 154 -5.58 25.05 6.27
N LEU A 155 -5.28 26.17 5.60
CA LEU A 155 -4.19 26.27 4.64
C LEU A 155 -2.93 26.75 5.37
N GLU A 156 -1.96 25.84 5.52
CA GLU A 156 -0.66 26.18 6.08
C GLU A 156 0.32 26.51 4.93
N GLY A 157 0.62 27.80 4.76
CA GLY A 157 1.42 28.32 3.65
C GLY A 157 2.93 28.15 3.85
N ASP A 158 3.62 27.67 2.80
CA ASP A 158 5.09 27.49 2.63
C ASP A 158 5.87 27.32 3.95
N VAL A 159 5.40 26.39 4.78
CA VAL A 159 6.23 25.90 5.87
C VAL A 159 7.25 25.01 5.20
N ARG A 160 8.37 25.60 4.78
CA ARG A 160 9.63 24.88 4.54
C ARG A 160 10.14 24.28 5.85
N ALA A 161 9.29 23.58 6.60
CA ALA A 161 9.73 22.71 7.66
C ALA A 161 10.73 21.75 7.00
N PRO A 162 11.97 21.68 7.48
CA PRO A 162 12.77 20.51 7.16
C PRO A 162 11.93 19.32 7.60
N VAL A 163 11.78 18.32 6.74
CA VAL A 163 11.39 16.97 7.17
C VAL A 163 12.53 16.53 8.09
N GLU A 164 12.51 16.97 9.36
CA GLU A 164 13.54 16.60 10.32
C GLU A 164 13.35 15.12 10.61
N ALA A 165 14.29 14.34 10.08
CA ALA A 165 14.22 12.90 10.11
C ALA A 165 14.32 12.35 11.53
N ALA A 166 13.39 11.41 11.80
CA ALA A 166 13.31 10.35 12.80
C ALA A 166 12.56 10.66 14.13
N PRO A 167 11.70 9.72 14.61
CA PRO A 167 11.72 8.28 14.30
C PRO A 167 10.99 7.80 13.05
N THR A 168 11.51 6.68 12.56
CA THR A 168 11.01 5.80 11.51
C THR A 168 10.54 4.53 12.23
N GLU A 169 9.56 4.64 13.10
CA GLU A 169 9.01 3.49 13.80
C GLU A 169 7.79 2.98 13.02
N LEU A 170 7.76 1.67 12.82
CA LEU A 170 6.58 0.98 12.34
C LEU A 170 5.76 0.52 13.55
N PRO A 171 4.44 0.33 13.43
CA PRO A 171 3.64 -0.22 14.51
C PRO A 171 4.23 -1.54 15.04
N GLU A 172 3.92 -1.89 16.29
CA GLU A 172 4.25 -3.21 16.80
C GLU A 172 3.69 -4.30 15.86
N GLY A 173 4.50 -5.32 15.60
CA GLY A 173 4.15 -6.36 14.64
C GLY A 173 4.46 -6.03 13.18
N TRP A 174 4.94 -4.84 12.84
CA TRP A 174 5.46 -4.55 11.50
C TRP A 174 6.98 -4.73 11.41
N GLY A 175 7.49 -4.94 10.20
CA GLY A 175 8.91 -5.05 9.88
C GLY A 175 9.23 -4.41 8.54
N LEU A 176 10.46 -3.90 8.41
CA LEU A 176 10.99 -3.43 7.14
C LEU A 176 11.67 -4.61 6.44
N VAL A 177 11.35 -4.81 5.17
CA VAL A 177 11.98 -5.81 4.30
C VAL A 177 12.70 -5.09 3.18
N ARG A 178 13.94 -5.51 2.92
CA ARG A 178 14.74 -5.09 1.77
C ARG A 178 14.96 -6.25 0.81
N LEU A 179 14.51 -6.08 -0.43
CA LEU A 179 14.89 -6.94 -1.55
C LEU A 179 16.10 -6.31 -2.25
N ALA A 180 17.30 -6.76 -1.92
CA ALA A 180 18.54 -6.17 -2.42
C ALA A 180 18.88 -6.65 -3.84
N GLY A 181 19.20 -5.74 -4.74
CA GLY A 181 19.54 -6.05 -6.13
C GLY A 181 18.42 -6.80 -6.86
N CYS A 182 17.16 -6.46 -6.63
CA CYS A 182 16.02 -7.10 -7.28
C CYS A 182 16.08 -6.87 -8.81
N PRO A 183 16.10 -7.93 -9.64
CA PRO A 183 16.10 -7.81 -11.10
C PRO A 183 14.77 -7.24 -11.62
N VAL A 184 14.86 -6.08 -12.26
CA VAL A 184 13.68 -5.29 -12.66
C VAL A 184 12.81 -6.03 -13.68
N ASP A 185 13.42 -6.57 -14.75
CA ASP A 185 12.69 -7.33 -15.78
C ASP A 185 11.99 -8.58 -15.21
N LEU A 186 12.72 -9.37 -14.41
CA LEU A 186 12.16 -10.58 -13.81
C LEU A 186 11.04 -10.25 -12.82
N SER A 187 11.14 -9.17 -12.05
CA SER A 187 10.08 -8.72 -11.15
C SER A 187 8.81 -8.34 -11.89
N LEU A 188 8.93 -7.61 -13.00
CA LEU A 188 7.76 -7.22 -13.82
C LEU A 188 7.10 -8.42 -14.49
N ARG A 189 7.91 -9.35 -15.03
CA ARG A 189 7.41 -10.62 -15.60
C ARG A 189 6.72 -11.49 -14.56
N GLN A 190 7.26 -11.54 -13.35
CA GLN A 190 6.68 -12.26 -12.22
C GLN A 190 5.30 -11.69 -11.82
N ASP A 191 5.15 -10.37 -11.76
CA ASP A 191 3.86 -9.73 -11.48
C ASP A 191 2.82 -10.02 -12.57
N GLN A 192 3.22 -9.93 -13.85
CA GLN A 192 2.35 -10.26 -14.98
C GLN A 192 1.90 -11.72 -14.92
N HIS A 193 2.83 -12.64 -14.67
CA HIS A 193 2.53 -14.06 -14.59
C HIS A 193 1.57 -14.39 -13.44
N LEU A 194 1.72 -13.76 -12.27
CA LEU A 194 0.76 -13.92 -11.16
C LEU A 194 -0.63 -13.39 -11.53
N ASP A 195 -0.73 -12.24 -12.19
CA ASP A 195 -2.02 -11.69 -12.63
C ASP A 195 -2.71 -12.61 -13.66
N GLU A 196 -1.94 -13.21 -14.58
CA GLU A 196 -2.44 -14.19 -15.57
C GLU A 196 -2.93 -15.47 -14.90
N LEU A 197 -2.14 -16.06 -13.99
CA LEU A 197 -2.52 -17.23 -13.20
C LEU A 197 -3.83 -16.98 -12.44
N ILE A 198 -3.93 -15.85 -11.75
CA ILE A 198 -5.12 -15.46 -11.01
C ILE A 198 -6.33 -15.37 -11.95
N ARG A 199 -6.18 -14.72 -13.09
CA ARG A 199 -7.27 -14.53 -14.05
C ARG A 199 -7.75 -15.85 -14.63
N GLU A 200 -6.85 -16.74 -15.02
CA GLU A 200 -7.22 -18.05 -15.55
C GLU A 200 -7.92 -18.92 -14.51
N LEU A 201 -7.43 -18.93 -13.27
CA LEU A 201 -8.01 -19.73 -12.20
C LEU A 201 -9.40 -19.22 -11.80
N GLN A 202 -9.64 -17.91 -11.86
CA GLN A 202 -10.99 -17.33 -11.74
C GLN A 202 -11.93 -17.81 -12.86
N LEU A 203 -11.44 -17.97 -14.09
CA LEU A 203 -12.25 -18.46 -15.22
C LEU A 203 -12.59 -19.96 -15.10
N ILE A 204 -11.65 -20.77 -14.62
CA ILE A 204 -11.84 -22.22 -14.41
C ILE A 204 -12.82 -22.49 -13.26
N SER A 205 -12.75 -21.67 -12.19
CA SER A 205 -13.65 -21.76 -11.02
C SER A 205 -15.14 -21.63 -11.36
N VAL A 206 -15.47 -21.00 -12.48
CA VAL A 206 -16.86 -20.79 -12.93
C VAL A 206 -17.43 -22.04 -13.63
N HIS A 207 -16.58 -23.00 -14.04
CA HIS A 207 -16.96 -24.07 -14.96
C HIS A 207 -16.82 -25.50 -14.39
N GLN A 208 -16.31 -25.71 -13.18
CA GLN A 208 -16.10 -27.06 -12.64
C GLN A 208 -16.61 -27.24 -11.20
N ASP A 209 -17.46 -28.26 -11.00
CA ASP A 209 -17.91 -28.77 -9.69
C ASP A 209 -16.87 -29.70 -9.01
N ASP A 210 -15.58 -29.52 -9.28
CA ASP A 210 -14.51 -30.38 -8.77
C ASP A 210 -13.96 -29.89 -7.41
N PRO A 211 -13.89 -30.76 -6.37
CA PRO A 211 -13.35 -30.40 -5.06
C PRO A 211 -11.92 -29.83 -5.06
N ARG A 212 -11.04 -30.26 -5.98
CA ARG A 212 -9.66 -29.76 -6.05
C ARG A 212 -9.60 -28.36 -6.65
N SER A 213 -10.43 -28.08 -7.65
CA SER A 213 -10.61 -26.73 -8.19
C SER A 213 -11.10 -25.76 -7.10
N ARG A 214 -12.03 -26.18 -6.23
CA ARG A 214 -12.50 -25.37 -5.10
C ARG A 214 -11.39 -25.11 -4.06
N GLU A 215 -10.61 -26.12 -3.69
CA GLU A 215 -9.46 -25.96 -2.78
C GLU A 215 -8.39 -25.01 -3.35
N LEU A 216 -8.10 -25.12 -4.65
CA LEU A 216 -7.19 -24.24 -5.36
C LEU A 216 -7.73 -22.80 -5.36
N SER A 217 -9.00 -22.59 -5.70
CA SER A 217 -9.64 -21.26 -5.69
C SER A 217 -9.69 -20.63 -4.31
N GLU A 218 -9.96 -21.40 -3.26
CA GLU A 218 -9.93 -20.90 -1.87
C GLU A 218 -8.51 -20.47 -1.47
N ARG A 219 -7.49 -21.25 -1.82
CA ARG A 219 -6.08 -20.87 -1.58
C ARG A 219 -5.67 -19.65 -2.40
N LEU A 220 -6.11 -19.53 -3.65
CA LEU A 220 -5.85 -18.40 -4.54
C LEU A 220 -6.58 -17.11 -4.12
N GLN A 221 -7.82 -17.22 -3.64
CA GLN A 221 -8.54 -16.08 -3.06
C GLN A 221 -7.82 -15.55 -1.81
N GLY A 222 -7.14 -16.44 -1.06
CA GLY A 222 -6.20 -16.05 -0.01
C GLY A 222 -5.03 -15.20 -0.53
N LEU A 223 -4.49 -15.51 -1.71
CA LEU A 223 -3.38 -14.75 -2.34
C LEU A 223 -3.81 -13.34 -2.74
N LEU A 224 -5.02 -13.22 -3.28
CA LEU A 224 -5.63 -11.96 -3.70
C LEU A 224 -5.99 -11.03 -2.53
N ARG A 225 -6.20 -11.60 -1.34
CA ARG A 225 -6.49 -10.88 -0.10
C ARG A 225 -5.26 -10.65 0.80
N GLY A 226 -4.09 -11.14 0.38
CA GLY A 226 -2.83 -11.07 1.13
C GLY A 226 -2.19 -9.67 1.12
N PRO A 227 -0.85 -9.56 1.09
CA PRO A 227 -0.12 -8.29 1.19
C PRO A 227 -0.20 -7.45 -0.10
N THR A 228 -1.40 -7.19 -0.61
CA THR A 228 -1.66 -6.47 -1.87
C THR A 228 -0.93 -5.14 -1.92
N ALA A 229 -0.90 -4.40 -0.81
CA ALA A 229 -0.18 -3.13 -0.73
C ALA A 229 1.34 -3.30 -0.95
N ALA A 230 1.96 -4.34 -0.40
CA ALA A 230 3.38 -4.60 -0.60
C ALA A 230 3.68 -4.99 -2.05
N ARG A 231 2.86 -5.87 -2.64
CA ARG A 231 3.00 -6.28 -4.05
C ARG A 231 2.88 -5.07 -4.98
N HIS A 232 1.85 -4.25 -4.82
CA HIS A 232 1.66 -3.05 -5.64
C HIS A 232 2.78 -2.02 -5.42
N THR A 233 3.30 -1.91 -4.20
CA THR A 233 4.46 -1.06 -3.91
C THR A 233 5.70 -1.56 -4.67
N GLY A 234 6.03 -2.85 -4.57
CA GLY A 234 7.14 -3.46 -5.32
C GLY A 234 6.97 -3.31 -6.83
N ARG A 235 5.76 -3.56 -7.35
CA ARG A 235 5.45 -3.37 -8.77
C ARG A 235 5.69 -1.95 -9.25
N LYS A 236 5.22 -0.94 -8.51
CA LYS A 236 5.42 0.48 -8.85
C LYS A 236 6.89 0.87 -8.82
N VAL A 237 7.64 0.40 -7.83
CA VAL A 237 9.11 0.59 -7.77
C VAL A 237 9.78 0.00 -9.00
N ALA A 238 9.45 -1.24 -9.38
CA ALA A 238 10.01 -1.89 -10.56
C ALA A 238 9.64 -1.17 -11.87
N GLN A 239 8.39 -0.70 -12.01
CA GLN A 239 7.95 0.06 -13.19
C GLN A 239 8.71 1.38 -13.35
N GLN A 240 8.91 2.10 -12.25
CA GLN A 240 9.70 3.33 -12.26
C GLN A 240 11.16 3.06 -12.61
N ALA A 241 11.76 2.04 -11.98
CA ALA A 241 13.14 1.63 -12.27
C ALA A 241 13.35 1.26 -13.74
N ALA A 242 12.39 0.54 -14.34
CA ALA A 242 12.42 0.20 -15.76
C ALA A 242 12.34 1.45 -16.66
N ALA A 243 11.48 2.41 -16.32
CA ALA A 243 11.38 3.68 -17.05
C ALA A 243 12.68 4.52 -16.96
N GLU A 244 13.41 4.40 -15.84
CA GLU A 244 14.70 5.04 -15.60
C GLU A 244 15.90 4.24 -16.19
N GLY A 245 15.66 3.05 -16.74
CA GLY A 245 16.67 2.20 -17.36
C GLY A 245 17.54 1.39 -16.38
N HIS A 246 17.07 1.17 -15.16
CA HIS A 246 17.75 0.35 -14.17
C HIS A 246 17.49 -1.15 -14.40
N GLU A 247 18.55 -1.96 -14.39
CA GLU A 247 18.45 -3.42 -14.49
C GLU A 247 18.21 -4.09 -13.14
N LEU A 248 18.78 -3.52 -12.07
CA LEU A 248 18.68 -3.98 -10.68
C LEU A 248 18.28 -2.82 -9.78
N ILE A 249 17.44 -3.08 -8.78
CA ILE A 249 17.02 -2.07 -7.80
C ILE A 249 16.89 -2.66 -6.40
N ASP A 250 17.22 -1.86 -5.38
CA ASP A 250 16.91 -2.19 -3.99
C ASP A 250 15.48 -1.74 -3.68
N VAL A 251 14.65 -2.67 -3.18
CA VAL A 251 13.25 -2.38 -2.83
C VAL A 251 13.06 -2.51 -1.32
N ASP A 252 12.77 -1.39 -0.65
CA ASP A 252 12.43 -1.36 0.77
C ASP A 252 10.91 -1.27 0.95
N MET A 253 10.32 -2.18 1.74
CA MET A 253 8.88 -2.23 2.00
C MET A 253 8.60 -2.51 3.46
N ALA A 254 7.73 -1.70 4.08
CA ALA A 254 7.22 -1.98 5.40
C ALA A 254 5.98 -2.86 5.32
N MET A 255 5.91 -3.90 6.16
CA MET A 255 4.77 -4.80 6.18
C MET A 255 4.59 -5.52 7.52
N PRO A 256 3.36 -5.96 7.86
CA PRO A 256 3.08 -6.81 9.01
C PRO A 256 3.90 -8.11 9.01
N ARG A 257 4.44 -8.51 10.16
CA ARG A 257 5.32 -9.68 10.35
C ARG A 257 4.60 -11.00 10.12
N GLU A 258 3.30 -11.06 10.38
CA GLU A 258 2.45 -12.21 10.07
C GLU A 258 2.44 -12.56 8.58
N PHE A 259 2.79 -11.61 7.70
CA PHE A 259 2.91 -11.87 6.27
C PHE A 259 4.06 -12.80 5.90
N ALA A 260 5.04 -13.03 6.79
CA ALA A 260 6.03 -14.07 6.58
C ALA A 260 5.38 -15.43 6.28
N ALA A 261 4.36 -15.80 7.06
CA ALA A 261 3.63 -17.04 6.87
C ALA A 261 2.71 -17.00 5.63
N GLU A 262 2.24 -15.82 5.23
CA GLU A 262 1.39 -15.68 4.05
C GLU A 262 2.17 -15.79 2.74
N VAL A 263 3.36 -15.21 2.66
CA VAL A 263 4.22 -15.30 1.47
C VAL A 263 4.68 -16.75 1.23
N GLU A 264 4.94 -17.52 2.28
CA GLU A 264 5.24 -18.96 2.16
C GLU A 264 4.04 -19.78 1.69
N LYS A 265 2.83 -19.48 2.22
CA LYS A 265 1.59 -20.10 1.73
C LYS A 265 1.36 -19.77 0.27
N LEU A 266 1.62 -18.52 -0.15
CA LEU A 266 1.57 -18.07 -1.53
C LEU A 266 2.52 -18.87 -2.42
N GLN A 267 3.79 -18.96 -2.02
CA GLN A 267 4.75 -19.76 -2.75
C GLN A 267 4.34 -21.23 -2.86
N GLY A 268 3.73 -21.79 -1.80
CA GLY A 268 3.17 -23.15 -1.82
C GLY A 268 2.00 -23.31 -2.80
N ALA A 269 1.10 -22.33 -2.85
CA ALA A 269 -0.05 -22.34 -3.76
C ALA A 269 0.38 -22.22 -5.23
N VAL A 270 1.34 -21.33 -5.54
CA VAL A 270 1.88 -21.19 -6.90
C VAL A 270 2.60 -22.46 -7.34
N ARG A 271 3.41 -23.08 -6.47
CA ARG A 271 4.05 -24.37 -6.78
C ARG A 271 3.04 -25.49 -7.05
N LEU A 272 1.91 -25.51 -6.33
CA LEU A 272 0.84 -26.45 -6.61
C LEU A 272 0.20 -26.18 -7.97
N ALA A 273 -0.03 -24.90 -8.32
CA ALA A 273 -0.54 -24.53 -9.64
C ALA A 273 0.43 -24.95 -10.75
N ASP A 274 1.74 -24.71 -10.59
CA ASP A 274 2.78 -25.13 -11.52
C ASP A 274 2.76 -26.66 -11.73
N ALA A 275 2.67 -27.45 -10.65
CA ALA A 275 2.58 -28.92 -10.73
C ALA A 275 1.32 -29.40 -11.48
N LEU A 276 0.17 -28.75 -11.27
CA LEU A 276 -1.06 -29.06 -12.01
C LEU A 276 -0.95 -28.71 -13.51
N CYS A 277 -0.17 -27.69 -13.86
CA CYS A 277 0.15 -27.36 -15.25
C CYS A 277 1.02 -28.44 -15.90
N GLU A 278 2.06 -28.92 -15.19
CA GLU A 278 2.94 -30.00 -15.66
C GLU A 278 2.18 -31.31 -15.91
N GLU A 279 1.17 -31.61 -15.09
CA GLU A 279 0.27 -32.76 -15.25
C GLU A 279 -0.78 -32.58 -16.39
N ARG A 280 -0.71 -31.48 -17.17
CA ARG A 280 -1.67 -31.09 -18.23
C ARG A 280 -3.12 -30.93 -17.73
N GLN A 281 -3.29 -30.62 -16.45
CA GLN A 281 -4.62 -30.42 -15.85
C GLN A 281 -5.05 -28.95 -15.88
N LEU A 282 -4.12 -28.03 -16.14
CA LEU A 282 -4.38 -26.62 -16.39
C LEU A 282 -3.87 -26.25 -17.80
N LEU A 283 -4.57 -25.31 -18.45
CA LEU A 283 -4.15 -24.74 -19.74
C LEU A 283 -3.01 -23.72 -19.58
N THR A 284 -2.69 -23.35 -18.34
CA THR A 284 -1.72 -22.33 -17.98
C THR A 284 -0.30 -22.84 -18.21
N LEU A 285 0.57 -21.95 -18.67
CA LEU A 285 1.99 -22.28 -18.83
C LEU A 285 2.64 -22.40 -17.45
N ALA A 286 3.37 -23.50 -17.24
CA ALA A 286 4.21 -23.67 -16.04
C ALA A 286 5.17 -22.48 -15.90
N SER A 287 5.39 -22.03 -14.66
CA SER A 287 6.30 -20.92 -14.40
C SER A 287 7.71 -21.19 -14.94
N PRO A 288 8.28 -20.25 -15.72
CA PRO A 288 9.68 -20.35 -16.12
C PRO A 288 10.62 -20.51 -14.90
N PRO A 289 11.71 -21.29 -15.03
CA PRO A 289 12.69 -21.51 -13.95
C PRO A 289 13.19 -20.23 -13.30
N GLU A 290 13.37 -19.16 -14.06
CA GLU A 290 13.86 -17.86 -13.59
C GLU A 290 12.83 -17.17 -12.68
N LEU A 291 11.53 -17.28 -12.98
CA LEU A 291 10.46 -16.74 -12.13
C LEU A 291 10.28 -17.57 -10.86
N THR A 292 10.45 -18.89 -10.97
CA THR A 292 10.46 -19.79 -9.81
C THR A 292 11.61 -19.46 -8.86
N ALA A 293 12.81 -19.24 -9.39
CA ALA A 293 13.97 -18.80 -8.61
C ALA A 293 13.75 -17.43 -7.97
N LEU A 294 13.22 -16.45 -8.72
CA LEU A 294 12.92 -15.12 -8.18
C LEU A 294 11.94 -15.18 -7.02
N ARG A 295 10.84 -15.93 -7.15
CA ARG A 295 9.87 -16.11 -6.06
C ARG A 295 10.48 -16.79 -4.84
N ALA A 296 11.35 -17.77 -5.06
CA ALA A 296 12.04 -18.46 -3.97
C ALA A 296 12.92 -17.49 -3.18
N TRP A 297 13.76 -16.72 -3.88
CA TRP A 297 14.55 -15.67 -3.26
C TRP A 297 13.68 -14.64 -2.53
N MET A 298 12.67 -14.06 -3.20
CA MET A 298 11.78 -13.07 -2.57
C MET A 298 11.10 -13.64 -1.31
N THR A 299 10.64 -14.89 -1.34
CA THR A 299 9.99 -15.54 -0.20
C THR A 299 10.98 -15.75 0.95
N GLU A 300 12.20 -16.22 0.67
CA GLU A 300 13.25 -16.38 1.67
C GLU A 300 13.64 -15.03 2.30
N GLN A 301 13.81 -13.99 1.47
CA GLN A 301 14.16 -12.66 1.96
C GLN A 301 13.04 -12.04 2.80
N VAL A 302 11.78 -12.11 2.34
CA VAL A 302 10.64 -11.57 3.09
C VAL A 302 10.43 -12.34 4.39
N ALA A 303 10.32 -13.66 4.33
CA ALA A 303 10.01 -14.48 5.51
C ALA A 303 11.16 -14.49 6.53
N GLY A 304 12.40 -14.58 6.05
CA GLY A 304 13.60 -14.56 6.90
C GLY A 304 13.81 -13.22 7.58
N GLN A 305 13.62 -12.09 6.88
CA GLN A 305 13.78 -10.77 7.50
C GLN A 305 12.67 -10.48 8.52
N LEU A 306 11.42 -10.87 8.23
CA LEU A 306 10.29 -10.62 9.12
C LEU A 306 10.27 -11.52 10.37
N ARG A 307 10.66 -12.80 10.26
CA ARG A 307 10.68 -13.73 11.41
C ARG A 307 11.99 -13.72 12.16
N ASP A 308 13.08 -13.87 11.42
CA ASP A 308 14.39 -14.21 11.98
C ASP A 308 15.33 -12.99 12.00
N GLY A 309 14.94 -11.87 11.37
CA GLY A 309 15.72 -10.65 11.32
C GLY A 309 17.06 -10.82 10.59
N ILE A 310 17.12 -11.75 9.63
CA ILE A 310 18.33 -11.96 8.83
C ILE A 310 18.70 -10.69 8.06
N ALA A 311 19.99 -10.52 7.76
CA ALA A 311 20.41 -9.46 6.86
C ALA A 311 19.92 -9.75 5.42
N PRO A 312 19.55 -8.72 4.65
CA PRO A 312 19.15 -8.90 3.25
C PRO A 312 20.32 -9.45 2.44
N GLU A 313 20.04 -10.47 1.64
CA GLU A 313 20.97 -11.04 0.67
C GLU A 313 20.57 -10.61 -0.73
N ALA A 314 21.54 -10.12 -1.51
CA ALA A 314 21.32 -9.68 -2.87
C ALA A 314 20.99 -10.86 -3.80
N TRP A 315 20.18 -10.58 -4.84
CA TRP A 315 19.76 -11.59 -5.82
C TRP A 315 20.93 -12.36 -6.44
N ASP A 316 22.00 -11.67 -6.84
CA ASP A 316 23.18 -12.26 -7.46
C ASP A 316 23.93 -13.22 -6.53
N ALA A 317 24.10 -12.83 -5.27
CA ALA A 317 24.70 -13.67 -4.24
C ALA A 317 23.85 -14.91 -3.94
N TRP A 318 22.52 -14.76 -3.91
CA TRP A 318 21.61 -15.87 -3.69
C TRP A 318 21.62 -16.87 -4.85
N VAL A 319 21.58 -16.38 -6.10
CA VAL A 319 21.65 -17.22 -7.32
C VAL A 319 22.96 -17.97 -7.42
N ALA A 320 24.08 -17.38 -6.98
CA ALA A 320 25.37 -18.08 -6.94
C ALA A 320 25.36 -19.33 -6.03
N ARG A 321 24.46 -19.37 -5.03
CA ARG A 321 24.26 -20.53 -4.14
C ARG A 321 23.13 -21.46 -4.62
N HIS A 322 22.22 -20.94 -5.45
CA HIS A 322 21.03 -21.63 -5.96
C HIS A 322 20.95 -21.49 -7.49
N PRO A 323 21.77 -22.23 -8.25
CA PRO A 323 21.83 -22.08 -9.70
C PRO A 323 20.46 -22.35 -10.33
N VAL A 324 20.01 -21.39 -11.15
CA VAL A 324 18.76 -21.49 -11.91
C VAL A 324 18.95 -22.45 -13.08
N PRO A 325 18.07 -23.45 -13.28
CA PRO A 325 18.12 -24.31 -14.46
C PRO A 325 18.05 -23.45 -15.72
N GLU A 326 18.95 -23.67 -16.69
CA GLU A 326 18.84 -23.04 -18.01
C GLU A 326 17.51 -23.47 -18.64
N THR A 327 16.73 -22.49 -19.10
CA THR A 327 15.61 -22.75 -20.01
C THR A 327 16.17 -23.41 -21.26
N ALA A 328 15.78 -24.65 -21.55
CA ALA A 328 16.09 -25.27 -22.82
C ALA A 328 15.54 -24.37 -23.92
N ALA A 329 16.43 -23.80 -24.74
CA ALA A 329 16.05 -23.02 -25.90
C ALA A 329 15.39 -23.97 -26.92
N ASP A 330 14.06 -23.91 -27.01
CA ASP A 330 13.28 -24.51 -28.10
C ASP A 330 13.07 -23.49 -29.24
#